data_AF-A0A0M0G077-F1
#
_entry.id   AF-A0A0M0G077-F1
#
_cell.length_a   1.000
_cell.length_b   1.000
_cell.length_c   1.000
_cell.angle_alpha   90.00
_cell.angle_beta   90.00
_cell.angle_gamma   90.00
#
_symmetry.space_group_name_H-M   'P 1'
#
loop_
_entity.id
_entity.type
_entity.pdbx_description
1 polymer ?
#
loop_
_entity_poly.entity_id
_entity_poly.type
_entity_poly.pdbx_seq_one_letter_code
_entity_poly.pdbx_strand_id
1 'polypeptide(L)'
;MATYVNGGSLTWLMTAIAWSVLIIGAVIMIRRQKHQAPFWKAFLVFMVGVFTISYTFESRGIMVRIPILPLGVLILYLTLRRKNGRWERYRRFAWFGFAGNILLAIMALAAIPLSSIIYPSDDAATYLSNPEKVSLVQSHPAASNVSLDKKKLAEQLDEMTEAQPDGESWYRESTVEDEGQSKSPERFPYLLNGVEPKWGSGLSPLIYVEGNGKGLLILSGDTQYYYQLSESIIKGGGAE
;
A
#
# COMPACT_ATOMS: atom_id res chain seq x y z
N MET A 1 -18.92 7.10 -6.25
CA MET A 1 -17.95 7.27 -5.14
C MET A 1 -16.99 6.08 -5.24
N ALA A 2 -15.97 6.21 -6.09
CA ALA A 2 -15.01 5.14 -6.32
C ALA A 2 -14.02 5.14 -5.15
N THR A 3 -14.19 4.21 -4.22
CA THR A 3 -13.12 3.87 -3.28
C THR A 3 -12.02 3.21 -4.09
N TYR A 4 -10.97 3.95 -4.42
CA TYR A 4 -9.70 3.33 -4.80
C TYR A 4 -9.21 2.57 -3.57
N VAL A 5 -9.51 1.27 -3.52
CA VAL A 5 -8.99 0.36 -2.52
C VAL A 5 -7.55 0.06 -2.94
N ASN A 6 -6.64 1.00 -2.67
CA ASN A 6 -5.18 0.75 -2.71
C ASN A 6 -4.75 -0.06 -1.49
N GLY A 7 -5.53 -1.07 -1.12
CA GLY A 7 -5.14 -2.08 -0.17
C GLY A 7 -4.41 -3.17 -0.93
N GLY A 8 -3.07 -3.22 -0.81
CA GLY A 8 -2.28 -4.36 -1.28
C GLY A 8 -2.86 -5.70 -0.78
N SER A 9 -2.48 -6.82 -1.39
CA SER A 9 -2.99 -8.16 -1.02
C SER A 9 -2.81 -8.48 0.46
N LEU A 10 -1.79 -7.89 1.11
CA LEU A 10 -1.58 -7.97 2.56
C LEU A 10 -2.79 -7.47 3.36
N THR A 11 -3.41 -6.36 2.98
CA THR A 11 -4.59 -5.81 3.66
C THR A 11 -5.81 -6.74 3.53
N TRP A 12 -5.98 -7.35 2.36
CA TRP A 12 -7.02 -8.35 2.12
C TRP A 12 -6.80 -9.60 2.96
N LEU A 13 -5.55 -10.06 3.06
CA LEU A 13 -5.18 -11.20 3.89
C LEU A 13 -5.43 -10.93 5.37
N MET A 14 -5.03 -9.75 5.87
CA MET A 14 -5.29 -9.33 7.26
C MET A 14 -6.79 -9.25 7.55
N THR A 15 -7.57 -8.73 6.59
CA THR A 15 -9.02 -8.67 6.69
C THR A 15 -9.65 -10.07 6.70
N ALA A 16 -9.17 -10.99 5.86
CA ALA A 16 -9.62 -12.37 5.85
C ALA A 16 -9.35 -13.08 7.18
N ILE A 17 -8.15 -12.91 7.75
CA ILE A 17 -7.81 -13.43 9.08
C ILE A 17 -8.76 -12.87 10.15
N ALA A 18 -9.03 -11.56 10.13
CA ALA A 18 -9.96 -10.93 11.06
C ALA A 18 -11.36 -11.57 10.98
N TRP A 19 -11.90 -11.76 9.77
CA TRP A 19 -13.19 -12.40 9.57
C TRP A 19 -13.19 -13.86 10.01
N SER A 20 -12.13 -14.62 9.75
CA SER A 20 -11.99 -15.99 10.24
C SER A 20 -12.07 -16.05 11.77
N VAL A 21 -11.33 -15.16 12.46
CA VAL A 21 -11.37 -15.06 13.93
C VAL A 21 -12.78 -14.69 14.42
N LEU A 22 -13.48 -13.77 13.76
CA LEU A 22 -14.85 -13.38 14.13
C LEU A 22 -15.86 -14.50 13.93
N ILE A 23 -15.78 -15.23 12.81
CA ILE A 23 -16.67 -16.37 12.53
C ILE A 23 -16.45 -17.47 13.57
N ILE A 24 -15.20 -17.85 13.82
CA ILE A 24 -14.85 -18.87 14.83
C ILE A 24 -15.33 -18.42 16.21
N GLY A 25 -15.06 -17.18 16.59
CA GLY A 25 -15.51 -16.59 17.87
C GLY A 25 -17.03 -16.60 18.02
N ALA A 26 -17.77 -16.26 16.96
CA ALA A 26 -19.23 -16.30 16.95
C ALA A 26 -19.75 -17.73 17.16
N VAL A 27 -19.19 -18.72 16.45
CA VAL A 27 -19.58 -20.14 16.57
C VAL A 27 -19.33 -20.64 17.99
N ILE A 28 -18.16 -20.36 18.57
CA ILE A 28 -17.83 -20.75 19.95
C ILE A 28 -18.80 -20.08 20.94
N MET A 29 -19.09 -18.80 20.76
CA MET A 29 -19.99 -18.05 21.65
C MET A 29 -21.43 -18.62 21.62
N ILE A 30 -21.93 -19.01 20.45
CA ILE A 30 -23.25 -19.62 20.29
C ILE A 30 -23.29 -21.00 20.96
N ARG A 31 -22.27 -21.85 20.74
CA ARG A 31 -22.19 -23.19 21.33
C ARG A 31 -22.13 -23.18 22.86
N ARG A 32 -21.55 -22.14 23.46
CA ARG A 32 -21.38 -22.02 24.93
C ARG A 32 -22.58 -21.39 25.66
N GLN A 33 -23.72 -21.14 25.01
CA GLN A 33 -24.87 -20.52 25.66
C GLN A 33 -25.71 -21.51 26.48
N LYS A 34 -25.77 -21.31 27.81
CA LYS A 34 -26.66 -22.04 28.73
C LYS A 34 -28.14 -21.62 28.63
N HIS A 35 -28.41 -20.37 28.27
CA HIS A 35 -29.76 -19.85 28.03
C HIS A 35 -29.87 -19.39 26.59
N GLN A 36 -30.64 -20.11 25.78
CA GLN A 36 -30.72 -19.88 24.34
C GLN A 36 -31.39 -18.53 24.06
N ALA A 37 -30.58 -17.56 23.62
CA ALA A 37 -31.11 -16.46 22.84
C ALA A 37 -31.54 -17.01 21.47
N PRO A 38 -32.73 -16.67 20.95
CA PRO A 38 -33.10 -17.02 19.59
C PRO A 38 -32.05 -16.50 18.61
N PHE A 39 -31.54 -17.36 17.74
CA PHE A 39 -30.42 -17.07 16.83
C PHE A 39 -30.63 -15.78 16.05
N TRP A 40 -31.83 -15.56 15.49
CA TRP A 40 -32.15 -14.34 14.74
C TRP A 40 -32.03 -13.05 15.59
N LYS A 41 -32.44 -13.10 16.86
CA LYS A 41 -32.32 -11.93 17.76
C LYS A 41 -30.86 -11.68 18.14
N ALA A 42 -30.08 -12.73 18.37
CA ALA A 42 -28.65 -12.62 18.61
C ALA A 42 -27.90 -12.04 17.41
N PHE A 43 -28.23 -12.51 16.20
CA PHE A 43 -27.68 -11.98 14.95
C PHE A 43 -28.01 -10.50 14.74
N LEU A 44 -29.26 -10.09 14.99
CA LEU A 44 -29.65 -8.68 14.90
C LEU A 44 -28.90 -7.81 15.91
N VAL A 45 -28.77 -8.26 17.16
CA VAL A 45 -27.99 -7.55 18.19
C VAL A 45 -26.51 -7.44 17.80
N PHE A 46 -25.93 -8.50 17.21
CA PHE A 46 -24.57 -8.47 16.69
C PHE A 46 -24.42 -7.43 15.57
N MET A 47 -25.30 -7.46 14.56
CA MET A 47 -25.32 -6.50 13.45
C MET A 47 -25.43 -5.06 13.95
N VAL A 48 -26.32 -4.79 14.91
CA VAL A 48 -26.43 -3.46 15.51
C VAL A 48 -25.15 -3.12 16.28
N GLY A 49 -24.55 -4.06 17.00
CA GLY A 49 -23.29 -3.87 17.74
C GLY A 49 -22.09 -3.49 16.86
N VAL A 50 -22.11 -3.82 15.57
CA VAL A 50 -21.08 -3.40 14.59
C VAL A 50 -21.11 -1.88 14.34
N PHE A 51 -22.23 -1.20 14.59
CA PHE A 51 -22.29 0.26 14.41
C PHE A 51 -21.38 0.99 15.38
N THR A 52 -20.47 1.78 14.81
CA THR A 52 -19.49 2.56 15.56
C THR A 52 -19.35 3.96 14.97
N ILE A 53 -19.04 4.91 15.85
CA ILE A 53 -18.45 6.18 15.44
C ILE A 53 -16.95 5.97 15.41
N SER A 54 -16.31 6.36 14.32
CA SER A 54 -14.92 6.03 14.03
C SER A 54 -14.18 7.22 13.46
N TYR A 55 -12.89 7.31 13.76
CA TYR A 55 -11.96 8.19 13.07
C TYR A 55 -11.24 7.41 11.98
N THR A 56 -11.10 8.02 10.80
CA THR A 56 -10.42 7.40 9.66
C THR A 56 -9.23 8.26 9.28
N PHE A 57 -8.09 7.63 9.09
CA PHE A 57 -6.89 8.27 8.56
C PHE A 57 -6.20 7.32 7.58
N GLU A 58 -5.37 7.88 6.72
CA GLU A 58 -4.57 7.14 5.77
C GLU A 58 -3.10 7.18 6.19
N SER A 59 -2.41 6.05 6.08
CA SER A 59 -0.97 5.97 6.29
C SER A 59 -0.38 4.99 5.29
N ARG A 60 0.57 5.46 4.46
CA ARG A 60 1.26 4.65 3.43
C ARG A 60 0.28 3.90 2.50
N GLY A 61 -0.79 4.57 2.06
CA GLY A 61 -1.83 3.99 1.21
C GLY A 61 -2.81 3.04 1.94
N ILE A 62 -2.60 2.76 3.22
CA ILE A 62 -3.48 1.93 4.04
C ILE A 62 -4.46 2.84 4.78
N MET A 63 -5.75 2.70 4.48
CA MET A 63 -6.82 3.36 5.22
C MET A 63 -7.10 2.61 6.53
N VAL A 64 -6.90 3.29 7.66
CA VAL A 64 -7.16 2.75 9.00
C VAL A 64 -8.37 3.45 9.59
N ARG A 65 -9.35 2.65 10.02
CA ARG A 65 -10.58 3.11 10.68
C ARG A 65 -10.57 2.69 12.14
N ILE A 66 -10.33 3.63 13.05
CA ILE A 66 -10.33 3.37 14.49
C ILE A 66 -11.75 3.56 15.04
N PRO A 67 -12.40 2.51 15.58
CA PRO A 67 -13.69 2.65 16.25
C PRO A 67 -13.50 3.33 17.61
N ILE A 68 -14.11 4.49 17.81
CA ILE A 68 -13.98 5.29 19.05
C ILE A 68 -15.16 5.02 19.99
N LEU A 69 -16.39 5.11 19.46
CA LEU A 69 -17.60 4.95 20.27
C LEU A 69 -18.45 3.78 19.79
N PRO A 70 -18.87 2.88 20.70
CA PRO A 70 -19.71 1.73 20.37
C PRO A 70 -21.18 2.16 20.27
N LEU A 71 -21.52 2.96 19.26
CA LEU A 71 -22.85 3.55 19.08
C LEU A 71 -23.96 2.48 19.07
N GLY A 72 -23.72 1.36 18.39
CA GLY A 72 -24.63 0.22 18.36
C GLY A 72 -24.92 -0.36 19.75
N VAL A 73 -23.87 -0.53 20.55
CA VAL A 73 -23.97 -1.01 21.93
C VAL A 73 -24.74 -0.02 22.79
N LEU A 74 -24.50 1.29 22.62
CA LEU A 74 -25.22 2.36 23.33
C LEU A 74 -26.73 2.31 23.02
N ILE A 75 -27.10 2.22 21.74
CA ILE A 75 -28.49 2.10 21.28
C ILE A 75 -29.15 0.86 21.90
N LEU A 76 -28.46 -0.29 21.86
CA LEU A 76 -28.97 -1.54 22.43
C LEU A 76 -29.10 -1.49 23.95
N TYR A 77 -28.15 -0.85 24.63
CA TYR A 77 -28.22 -0.64 26.07
C TYR A 77 -29.45 0.19 26.45
N LEU A 78 -29.68 1.34 25.80
CA LEU A 78 -30.81 2.22 26.09
C LEU A 78 -32.18 1.56 25.81
N THR A 79 -32.26 0.72 24.78
CA THR A 79 -33.49 0.04 24.37
C THR A 79 -33.77 -1.23 25.19
N LEU A 80 -32.75 -2.05 25.46
CA LEU A 80 -32.91 -3.34 26.14
C LEU A 80 -32.88 -3.24 27.67
N ARG A 81 -32.30 -2.18 28.26
CA ARG A 81 -32.27 -1.97 29.73
C ARG A 81 -33.66 -1.82 30.35
N ARG A 82 -34.66 -1.42 29.56
CA ARG A 82 -36.02 -1.16 30.03
C ARG A 82 -36.77 -2.42 30.48
N LYS A 83 -36.29 -3.63 30.14
CA LYS A 83 -36.95 -4.91 30.49
C LYS A 83 -35.97 -5.80 31.24
N ASN A 84 -36.37 -6.28 32.42
CA ASN A 84 -35.54 -7.07 33.33
C ASN A 84 -34.81 -8.23 32.62
N GLY A 85 -33.48 -8.29 32.78
CA GLY A 85 -32.62 -9.39 32.31
C GLY A 85 -32.37 -9.48 30.79
N ARG A 86 -33.00 -8.63 29.96
CA ARG A 86 -32.85 -8.70 28.50
C ARG A 86 -31.47 -8.23 28.03
N TRP A 87 -31.00 -7.10 28.55
CA TRP A 87 -29.65 -6.61 28.28
C TRP A 87 -28.60 -7.68 28.66
N GLU A 88 -28.74 -8.28 29.83
CA GLU A 88 -27.79 -9.27 30.35
C GLU A 88 -27.64 -10.49 29.42
N ARG A 89 -28.75 -10.91 28.79
CA ARG A 89 -28.77 -12.02 27.82
C ARG A 89 -28.06 -11.66 26.51
N TYR A 90 -28.21 -10.44 26.01
CA TYR A 90 -27.77 -10.05 24.67
C TYR A 90 -26.48 -9.23 24.62
N ARG A 91 -26.02 -8.66 25.75
CA ARG A 91 -24.85 -7.75 25.79
C ARG A 91 -23.60 -8.33 25.17
N ARG A 92 -23.37 -9.65 25.32
CA ARG A 92 -22.18 -10.33 24.78
C ARG A 92 -22.14 -10.25 23.24
N PHE A 93 -23.29 -10.39 22.57
CA PHE A 93 -23.37 -10.27 21.11
C PHE A 93 -23.13 -8.83 20.63
N ALA A 94 -23.66 -7.84 21.37
CA ALA A 94 -23.46 -6.44 21.04
C ALA A 94 -21.97 -6.05 21.13
N TRP A 95 -21.34 -6.42 22.25
CA TRP A 95 -19.90 -6.19 22.46
C TRP A 95 -19.03 -6.99 21.50
N PHE A 96 -19.46 -8.19 21.09
CA PHE A 96 -18.75 -8.99 20.08
C PHE A 96 -18.79 -8.30 18.70
N GLY A 97 -19.92 -7.72 18.31
CA GLY A 97 -20.02 -6.89 17.10
C GLY A 97 -19.09 -5.68 17.14
N PHE A 98 -19.04 -4.98 18.27
CA PHE A 98 -18.13 -3.87 18.47
C PHE A 98 -16.66 -4.30 18.40
N ALA A 99 -16.30 -5.38 19.10
CA ALA A 99 -14.97 -5.95 19.12
C ALA A 99 -14.48 -6.36 17.73
N GLY A 100 -15.40 -6.72 16.81
CA GLY A 100 -15.06 -6.96 15.41
C GLY A 100 -14.45 -5.76 14.71
N ASN A 101 -14.96 -4.55 14.97
CA ASN A 101 -14.36 -3.32 14.44
C ASN A 101 -12.97 -3.06 15.05
N ILE A 102 -12.79 -3.34 16.34
CA ILE A 102 -11.49 -3.19 17.00
C ILE A 102 -10.47 -4.14 16.38
N LEU A 103 -10.85 -5.40 16.19
CA LEU A 103 -9.98 -6.41 15.58
C LEU A 103 -9.58 -6.01 14.16
N LEU A 104 -10.52 -5.53 13.35
CA LEU A 104 -10.21 -5.02 12.01
C LEU A 104 -9.24 -3.84 12.05
N ALA A 105 -9.41 -2.91 13.01
CA ALA A 105 -8.49 -1.79 13.20
C ALA A 105 -7.09 -2.25 13.60
N ILE A 106 -6.98 -3.23 14.52
CA ILE A 106 -5.69 -3.83 14.92
C ILE A 106 -5.02 -4.49 13.72
N MET A 107 -5.76 -5.25 12.92
CA MET A 107 -5.24 -5.92 11.73
C MET A 107 -4.75 -4.92 10.67
N ALA A 108 -5.48 -3.81 10.47
CA ALA A 108 -5.04 -2.72 9.60
C ALA A 108 -3.78 -2.01 10.12
N LEU A 109 -3.69 -1.75 11.43
CA LEU A 109 -2.49 -1.18 12.05
C LEU A 109 -1.30 -2.12 11.96
N ALA A 110 -1.49 -3.43 12.14
CA ALA A 110 -0.45 -4.44 11.99
C ALA A 110 0.04 -4.56 10.55
N ALA A 111 -0.81 -4.28 9.56
CA ALA A 111 -0.42 -4.28 8.16
C ALA A 111 0.63 -3.20 7.83
N ILE A 112 0.69 -2.09 8.58
CA ILE A 112 1.65 -1.00 8.33
C ILE A 112 3.13 -1.43 8.54
N PRO A 113 3.54 -1.94 9.72
CA PRO A 113 4.92 -2.41 9.89
C PRO A 113 5.20 -3.67 9.07
N LEU A 114 4.19 -4.54 8.87
CA LEU A 114 4.35 -5.73 8.03
C LEU A 114 4.56 -5.37 6.56
N SER A 115 3.93 -4.32 6.04
CA SER A 115 4.13 -3.89 4.67
C SER A 115 5.57 -3.44 4.46
N SER A 116 6.19 -2.72 5.40
CA SER A 116 7.61 -2.35 5.28
C SER A 116 8.58 -3.53 5.37
N ILE A 117 8.20 -4.62 6.05
CA ILE A 117 9.05 -5.82 6.14
C ILE A 117 8.95 -6.65 4.85
N ILE A 118 7.76 -6.74 4.26
CA ILE A 118 7.49 -7.56 3.06
C ILE A 118 7.85 -6.81 1.78
N TYR A 119 7.63 -5.49 1.78
CA TYR A 119 7.85 -4.55 0.69
C TYR A 119 8.79 -3.43 1.17
N PRO A 120 10.08 -3.74 1.38
CA PRO A 120 11.09 -2.76 1.77
C PRO A 120 11.21 -1.63 0.75
N SER A 121 11.22 -0.38 1.23
CA SER A 121 11.30 0.80 0.36
C SER A 121 12.70 1.06 -0.17
N ASP A 122 13.72 0.50 0.47
CA ASP A 122 15.14 0.55 0.13
C ASP A 122 15.54 -0.49 -0.92
N ASP A 123 14.63 -1.39 -1.30
CA ASP A 123 14.86 -2.44 -2.30
C ASP A 123 14.18 -2.09 -3.64
N ALA A 124 14.98 -1.94 -4.70
CA ALA A 124 14.48 -1.64 -6.05
C ALA A 124 13.54 -2.75 -6.58
N ALA A 125 13.75 -4.01 -6.17
CA ALA A 125 12.91 -5.14 -6.55
C ALA A 125 11.47 -5.04 -6.00
N THR A 126 11.24 -4.21 -4.98
CA THR A 126 9.88 -3.86 -4.51
C THR A 126 9.08 -3.14 -5.60
N TYR A 127 9.73 -2.27 -6.37
CA TYR A 127 9.09 -1.42 -7.37
C TYR A 127 9.16 -2.02 -8.78
N LEU A 128 10.17 -2.82 -9.07
CA LEU A 128 10.35 -3.50 -10.36
C LEU A 128 10.60 -4.99 -10.13
N SER A 129 9.55 -5.81 -10.19
CA SER A 129 9.65 -7.25 -9.94
C SER A 129 9.94 -8.09 -11.20
N ASN A 130 9.72 -7.53 -12.39
CA ASN A 130 9.92 -8.25 -13.65
C ASN A 130 10.65 -7.38 -14.69
N PRO A 131 11.98 -7.28 -14.60
CA PRO A 131 12.79 -6.47 -15.50
C PRO A 131 12.79 -6.97 -16.96
N GLU A 132 12.36 -8.20 -17.23
CA GLU A 132 12.32 -8.75 -18.59
C GLU A 132 11.12 -8.25 -19.41
N LYS A 133 10.02 -7.88 -18.73
CA LYS A 133 8.81 -7.39 -19.39
C LYS A 133 8.83 -5.91 -19.71
N VAL A 134 9.70 -5.14 -19.08
CA VAL A 134 9.75 -3.69 -19.29
C VAL A 134 10.37 -3.33 -20.63
N SER A 135 10.01 -2.14 -21.11
CA SER A 135 10.58 -1.53 -22.32
C SER A 135 10.94 -0.08 -22.03
N LEU A 136 11.98 0.41 -22.70
CA LEU A 136 12.39 1.80 -22.59
C LEU A 136 11.59 2.64 -23.60
N VAL A 137 10.99 3.73 -23.13
CA VAL A 137 10.27 4.70 -23.94
C VAL A 137 10.94 6.05 -23.78
N GLN A 138 11.07 6.80 -24.87
CA GLN A 138 11.57 8.18 -24.82
C GLN A 138 10.49 9.07 -24.21
N SER A 139 10.78 9.68 -23.05
CA SER A 139 9.88 10.63 -22.40
C SER A 139 10.19 12.08 -22.79
N HIS A 140 11.38 12.35 -23.33
CA HIS A 140 11.83 13.70 -23.68
C HIS A 140 12.58 13.76 -25.03
N PRO A 141 12.50 14.86 -25.79
CA PRO A 141 13.22 15.03 -27.06
C PRO A 141 14.75 14.99 -26.97
N ALA A 142 15.32 15.08 -25.77
CA ALA A 142 16.76 14.90 -25.54
C ALA A 142 17.19 13.42 -25.54
N ALA A 143 16.22 12.49 -25.56
CA ALA A 143 16.47 11.06 -25.57
C ALA A 143 17.10 10.60 -26.89
N SER A 144 18.21 9.89 -26.80
CA SER A 144 18.80 9.20 -27.95
C SER A 144 18.00 7.94 -28.29
N ASN A 145 18.15 7.45 -29.51
CA ASN A 145 17.52 6.19 -29.92
C ASN A 145 18.34 5.01 -29.38
N VAL A 146 18.03 4.60 -28.15
CA VAL A 146 18.70 3.51 -27.42
C VAL A 146 17.71 2.42 -27.04
N SER A 147 18.22 1.22 -26.78
CA SER A 147 17.45 0.05 -26.37
C SER A 147 17.78 -0.33 -24.92
N LEU A 148 16.84 -0.97 -24.22
CA LEU A 148 17.05 -1.46 -22.86
C LEU A 148 17.87 -2.75 -22.86
N ASP A 149 18.94 -2.80 -22.09
CA ASP A 149 19.61 -4.04 -21.72
C ASP A 149 18.90 -4.71 -20.54
N LYS A 150 17.86 -5.47 -20.87
CA LYS A 150 17.05 -6.21 -19.87
C LYS A 150 17.88 -7.14 -18.99
N LYS A 151 18.95 -7.73 -19.54
CA LYS A 151 19.81 -8.66 -18.79
C LYS A 151 20.59 -7.92 -17.72
N LYS A 152 21.24 -6.81 -18.08
CA LYS A 152 21.96 -5.96 -17.11
C LYS A 152 21.04 -5.32 -16.08
N LEU A 153 19.81 -4.97 -16.47
CA LEU A 153 18.82 -4.46 -15.51
C LEU A 153 18.45 -5.54 -14.49
N ALA A 154 18.24 -6.78 -14.95
CA ALA A 154 17.93 -7.91 -14.06
C ALA A 154 19.11 -8.27 -13.14
N GLU A 155 20.34 -8.28 -13.67
CA GLU A 155 21.55 -8.61 -12.91
C GLU A 155 21.84 -7.61 -11.79
N GLN A 156 21.56 -6.33 -12.01
CA GLN A 156 21.89 -5.26 -11.06
C GLN A 156 20.77 -4.94 -10.08
N LEU A 157 19.55 -5.43 -10.30
CA LEU A 157 18.35 -5.06 -9.52
C LEU A 157 18.51 -5.32 -8.02
N ASP A 158 19.08 -6.47 -7.66
CA ASP A 158 19.28 -6.87 -6.26
C ASP A 158 20.49 -6.16 -5.61
N GLU A 159 21.39 -5.58 -6.42
CA GLU A 159 22.60 -4.89 -5.97
C GLU A 159 22.44 -3.37 -5.91
N MET A 160 21.30 -2.84 -6.37
CA MET A 160 21.04 -1.40 -6.38
C MET A 160 20.99 -0.86 -4.96
N THR A 161 21.70 0.23 -4.73
CA THR A 161 21.61 0.98 -3.47
C THR A 161 20.91 2.30 -3.71
N GLU A 162 20.02 2.67 -2.79
CA GLU A 162 19.43 3.99 -2.77
C GLU A 162 20.54 5.03 -2.57
N ALA A 163 20.64 5.96 -3.52
CA ALA A 163 21.63 7.03 -3.49
C ALA A 163 20.94 8.34 -3.11
N GLN A 164 21.60 9.16 -2.30
CA GLN A 164 21.09 10.51 -2.01
C GLN A 164 21.17 11.36 -3.28
N PRO A 165 20.05 11.97 -3.72
CA PRO A 165 20.09 12.94 -4.80
C PRO A 165 20.95 14.13 -4.39
N ASP A 166 21.95 14.47 -5.20
CA ASP A 166 22.65 15.75 -5.04
C ASP A 166 21.80 16.86 -5.66
N GLY A 167 20.83 17.35 -4.87
CA GLY A 167 19.88 18.36 -5.31
C GLY A 167 20.54 19.67 -5.73
N GLU A 168 21.73 20.00 -5.22
CA GLU A 168 22.46 21.21 -5.61
C GLU A 168 23.05 21.07 -7.01
N SER A 169 23.70 19.94 -7.33
CA SER A 169 24.17 19.70 -8.70
C SER A 169 23.02 19.60 -9.69
N TRP A 170 21.93 18.91 -9.33
CA TRP A 170 20.75 18.77 -10.20
C TRP A 170 20.09 20.12 -10.50
N TYR A 171 20.02 21.01 -9.49
CA TYR A 171 19.52 22.37 -9.67
C TYR A 171 20.45 23.22 -10.55
N ARG A 172 21.77 23.11 -10.36
CA ARG A 172 22.74 23.86 -11.18
C ARG A 172 22.73 23.38 -12.63
N GLU A 173 22.67 22.08 -12.88
CA GLU A 173 22.56 21.49 -14.22
C GLU A 173 21.31 21.95 -14.97
N SER A 174 20.19 22.14 -14.25
CA SER A 174 18.92 22.61 -14.83
C SER A 174 18.82 24.13 -15.01
N THR A 175 19.69 24.92 -14.37
CA THR A 175 19.66 26.39 -14.40
C THR A 175 20.79 27.06 -15.19
N VAL A 176 21.82 26.31 -15.59
CA VAL A 176 22.87 26.81 -16.50
C VAL A 176 22.30 26.83 -17.93
N GLU A 177 21.62 27.91 -18.27
CA GLU A 177 21.40 28.33 -19.67
C GLU A 177 22.71 28.94 -20.18
N ASP A 178 23.54 28.11 -20.81
CA ASP A 178 24.71 28.61 -21.54
C ASP A 178 24.21 29.40 -22.76
N GLU A 179 24.65 30.66 -22.95
CA GLU A 179 24.18 31.63 -23.96
C GLU A 179 24.45 31.23 -25.43
N GLY A 180 24.61 29.94 -25.71
CA GLY A 180 24.75 29.36 -27.05
C GLY A 180 24.30 27.90 -27.18
N GLN A 181 23.80 27.27 -26.12
CA GLN A 181 23.31 25.88 -26.16
C GLN A 181 21.83 25.84 -25.80
N SER A 182 20.99 25.75 -26.84
CA SER A 182 19.58 25.44 -26.64
C SER A 182 19.43 24.03 -26.06
N LYS A 183 18.91 23.97 -24.84
CA LYS A 183 18.54 22.78 -24.03
C LYS A 183 19.59 22.37 -23.01
N SER A 184 19.36 22.74 -21.75
CA SER A 184 19.86 21.94 -20.62
C SER A 184 19.45 20.47 -20.85
N PRO A 185 20.39 19.50 -20.76
CA PRO A 185 20.08 18.11 -21.04
C PRO A 185 19.11 17.59 -19.98
N GLU A 186 17.92 17.14 -20.41
CA GLU A 186 17.01 16.40 -19.53
C GLU A 186 17.74 15.16 -18.99
N ARG A 187 17.90 15.11 -17.66
CA ARG A 187 18.68 14.08 -16.97
C ARG A 187 18.00 12.72 -17.02
N PHE A 188 16.66 12.70 -17.01
CA PHE A 188 15.84 11.50 -17.06
C PHE A 188 15.01 11.42 -18.34
N PRO A 189 15.63 11.29 -19.52
CA PRO A 189 14.94 11.42 -20.80
C PRO A 189 14.20 10.14 -21.22
N TYR A 190 14.26 9.09 -20.39
CA TYR A 190 13.62 7.80 -20.66
C TYR A 190 12.69 7.36 -19.52
N LEU A 191 11.66 6.59 -19.88
CA LEU A 191 10.67 5.99 -18.99
C LEU A 191 10.65 4.46 -19.19
N LEU A 192 10.62 3.70 -18.10
CA LEU A 192 10.30 2.27 -18.16
C LEU A 192 8.79 2.08 -18.28
N ASN A 193 8.36 1.49 -19.40
CA ASN A 193 6.98 1.08 -19.63
C ASN A 193 6.79 -0.40 -19.31
N GLY A 194 5.62 -0.76 -18.78
CA GLY A 194 5.29 -2.13 -18.38
C GLY A 194 5.85 -2.53 -17.01
N VAL A 195 6.12 -1.56 -16.14
CA VAL A 195 6.63 -1.80 -14.78
C VAL A 195 5.58 -2.53 -13.95
N GLU A 196 5.97 -3.68 -13.40
CA GLU A 196 5.16 -4.46 -12.45
C GLU A 196 5.87 -4.45 -11.08
N PRO A 197 5.30 -3.82 -10.03
CA PRO A 197 5.87 -3.91 -8.69
C PRO A 197 5.67 -5.28 -8.08
N LYS A 198 6.35 -5.55 -6.96
CA LYS A 198 6.25 -6.83 -6.24
C LYS A 198 4.79 -7.20 -5.99
N TRP A 199 4.46 -8.46 -6.30
CA TRP A 199 3.07 -8.93 -6.27
C TRP A 199 2.41 -8.65 -4.92
N GLY A 200 1.21 -8.08 -4.98
CA GLY A 200 0.42 -7.78 -3.79
C GLY A 200 0.82 -6.53 -3.03
N SER A 201 1.86 -5.80 -3.46
CA SER A 201 2.27 -4.53 -2.82
C SER A 201 1.20 -3.44 -2.96
N GLY A 202 0.40 -3.48 -4.03
CA GLY A 202 -0.58 -2.43 -4.34
C GLY A 202 0.07 -1.12 -4.80
N LEU A 203 1.38 -1.13 -5.07
CA LEU A 203 2.11 0.02 -5.58
C LEU A 203 1.80 0.25 -7.06
N SER A 204 2.04 1.45 -7.55
CA SER A 204 1.96 1.81 -8.96
C SER A 204 3.11 2.75 -9.30
N PRO A 205 4.35 2.22 -9.34
CA PRO A 205 5.52 3.05 -9.50
C PRO A 205 5.68 3.51 -10.95
N LEU A 206 6.26 4.68 -11.10
CA LEU A 206 6.68 5.24 -12.37
C LEU A 206 8.20 5.40 -12.33
N ILE A 207 8.91 4.74 -13.24
CA ILE A 207 10.38 4.62 -13.18
C ILE A 207 10.99 5.31 -14.39
N TYR A 208 11.72 6.39 -14.14
CA TYR A 208 12.56 7.03 -15.16
C TYR A 208 13.98 6.49 -15.14
N VAL A 209 14.65 6.55 -16.29
CA VAL A 209 16.05 6.14 -16.45
C VAL A 209 16.89 7.35 -16.82
N GLU A 210 18.02 7.51 -16.15
CA GLU A 210 19.00 8.56 -16.41
C GLU A 210 19.57 8.43 -17.83
N GLY A 211 19.95 9.55 -18.46
CA GLY A 211 20.43 9.59 -19.84
C GLY A 211 21.62 8.67 -20.16
N ASN A 212 22.46 8.41 -19.15
CA ASN A 212 23.62 7.51 -19.22
C ASN A 212 23.27 6.02 -18.92
N GLY A 213 22.01 5.72 -18.56
CA GLY A 213 21.54 4.40 -18.13
C GLY A 213 22.06 3.92 -16.78
N LYS A 214 22.63 4.79 -15.93
CA LYS A 214 23.22 4.44 -14.63
C LYS A 214 22.43 4.92 -13.42
N GLY A 215 21.27 5.54 -13.64
CA GLY A 215 20.38 5.98 -12.57
C GLY A 215 18.93 5.59 -12.86
N LEU A 216 18.19 5.21 -11.82
CA LEU A 216 16.73 5.08 -11.84
C LEU A 216 16.12 6.08 -10.88
N LEU A 217 15.12 6.83 -11.35
CA LEU A 217 14.26 7.65 -10.49
C LEU A 217 12.89 6.98 -10.40
N ILE A 218 12.56 6.46 -9.23
CA ILE A 218 11.32 5.74 -8.96
C ILE A 218 10.37 6.68 -8.21
N LEU A 219 9.22 6.97 -8.82
CA LEU A 219 8.13 7.69 -8.19
C LEU A 219 7.07 6.68 -7.76
N SER A 220 6.73 6.66 -6.46
CA SER A 220 5.69 5.78 -5.93
C SER A 220 4.85 6.54 -4.91
N GLY A 221 3.61 6.86 -5.27
CA GLY A 221 2.76 7.77 -4.49
C GLY A 221 3.41 9.15 -4.35
N ASP A 222 3.51 9.65 -3.13
CA ASP A 222 4.12 10.95 -2.81
C ASP A 222 5.63 10.86 -2.52
N THR A 223 6.25 9.71 -2.80
CA THR A 223 7.68 9.46 -2.52
C THR A 223 8.48 9.24 -3.78
N GLN A 224 9.71 9.72 -3.76
CA GLN A 224 10.69 9.58 -4.85
C GLN A 224 11.94 8.90 -4.30
N TYR A 225 12.44 7.89 -5.01
CA TYR A 225 13.65 7.16 -4.68
C TYR A 225 14.61 7.21 -5.87
N TYR A 226 15.89 7.46 -5.59
CA TYR A 226 16.93 7.45 -6.60
C TYR A 226 17.86 6.27 -6.35
N TYR A 227 18.03 5.43 -7.37
CA TYR A 227 18.91 4.26 -7.32
C TYR A 227 20.03 4.43 -8.34
N GLN A 228 21.25 4.13 -7.91
CA GLN A 228 22.41 4.16 -8.78
C GLN A 228 22.80 2.73 -9.19
N LEU A 229 23.08 2.55 -10.49
CA LEU A 229 23.58 1.31 -11.06
C LEU A 229 25.09 1.39 -11.25
N SER A 230 25.76 0.24 -11.11
CA SER A 230 27.21 0.12 -11.36
C SER A 230 27.52 0.18 -12.87
N GLU A 231 26.63 -0.37 -13.69
CA GLU A 231 26.72 -0.44 -15.13
C GLU A 231 25.49 0.14 -15.84
N SER A 232 25.72 0.64 -17.05
CA SER A 232 24.64 1.17 -17.88
C SER A 232 23.68 0.07 -18.35
N ILE A 233 22.37 0.31 -18.20
CA ILE A 233 21.29 -0.56 -18.70
C ILE A 233 20.77 -0.16 -20.08
N ILE A 234 21.43 0.77 -20.77
CA ILE A 234 21.05 1.16 -22.14
C ILE A 234 22.09 0.65 -23.16
N LYS A 235 21.63 0.33 -24.36
CA LYS A 235 22.43 -0.18 -25.50
C LYS A 235 22.16 0.64 -26.76
N GLY A 236 23.23 1.02 -27.46
CA GLY A 236 23.17 1.74 -28.73
C GLY A 236 23.27 3.26 -28.57
N GLY A 237 23.19 4.00 -29.67
CA GLY A 237 23.18 5.48 -29.64
C GLY A 237 24.53 6.15 -29.36
N GLY A 238 25.66 5.49 -29.66
CA GLY A 238 27.00 6.09 -29.51
C GLY A 238 27.61 6.01 -28.10
N ALA A 239 27.03 5.21 -27.21
CA ALA A 239 27.69 4.79 -25.97
C ALA A 239 28.64 3.62 -26.27
N GLU A 240 29.94 3.92 -26.34
CA GLU A 240 31.02 2.97 -25.98
C GLU A 240 31.09 2.82 -24.46
#